data_AF-A0A0A0D6D3-F1
#
_entry.id   AF-A0A0A0D6D3-F1
#
_cell.length_a   1.000
_cell.length_b   1.000
_cell.length_c   1.000
_cell.angle_alpha   90.00
_cell.angle_beta   90.00
_cell.angle_gamma   90.00
#
_symmetry.space_group_name_H-M   'P 1'
#
loop_
_entity.id
_entity.type
_entity.pdbx_description
1 polymer ?
#
loop_
_entity_poly.entity_id
_entity_poly.type
_entity_poly.pdbx_seq_one_letter_code
_entity_poly.pdbx_strand_id
1 'polypeptide(L)'
;MLQPPPAEPGMREEEVDTPALILDLDAFEANLDHMAGLAAAAGVRLRPHAKTHKSPVIAHLQLARGAVGQCTQKVAEAEVLAWGGVPDILVSNEVVSPRKLARLAALARITRVAVCADHPDGIAVIESAAEAAGTRLSVLVEIDVGTGRCGV
;
A
#
# COMPACT_ATOMS: atom_id res chain seq x y z
N MET A 1 -24.81 11.28 18.85
CA MET A 1 -24.62 12.58 18.18
C MET A 1 -23.42 12.44 17.27
N LEU A 2 -23.56 12.79 15.99
CA LEU A 2 -22.41 12.92 15.09
C LEU A 2 -21.66 14.19 15.50
N GLN A 3 -20.37 14.09 15.80
CA GLN A 3 -19.54 15.29 15.89
C GLN A 3 -19.52 15.97 14.51
N PRO A 4 -19.59 17.31 14.46
CA PRO A 4 -19.36 18.02 13.21
C PRO A 4 -17.94 17.73 12.69
N PRO A 5 -17.70 17.84 11.37
CA PRO A 5 -16.35 17.69 10.83
C PRO A 5 -15.44 18.78 11.42
N PRO A 6 -14.14 18.48 11.63
CA PRO A 6 -13.19 19.44 12.22
C PRO A 6 -12.84 20.61 11.29
N ALA A 7 -13.16 20.52 10.00
CA ALA A 7 -12.92 21.56 8.99
C ALA A 7 -13.95 21.49 7.85
N GLU A 8 -14.20 22.63 7.21
CA GLU A 8 -15.00 22.77 5.99
C GLU A 8 -14.22 23.50 4.89
N PRO A 9 -14.48 23.24 3.60
CA PRO A 9 -13.82 23.95 2.50
C PRO A 9 -13.98 25.47 2.62
N GLY A 10 -12.86 26.19 2.53
CA GLY A 10 -12.82 27.66 2.62
C GLY A 10 -12.47 28.21 4.02
N MET A 11 -12.42 27.37 5.06
CA MET A 11 -11.89 27.76 6.36
C MET A 11 -10.40 28.12 6.29
N ARG A 12 -9.98 29.09 7.11
CA ARG A 12 -8.57 29.39 7.36
C ARG A 12 -8.00 28.32 8.30
N GLU A 13 -6.70 28.05 8.21
CA GLU A 13 -6.05 27.02 9.03
C GLU A 13 -6.28 27.23 10.54
N GLU A 14 -6.25 28.48 11.01
CA GLU A 14 -6.49 28.84 12.42
C GLU A 14 -7.92 28.57 12.92
N GLU A 15 -8.86 28.29 12.01
CA GLU A 15 -10.27 28.02 12.32
C GLU A 15 -10.57 26.51 12.41
N VAL A 16 -9.60 25.66 12.05
CA VAL A 16 -9.73 24.20 12.10
C VAL A 16 -9.74 23.71 13.55
N ASP A 17 -10.71 22.86 13.89
CA ASP A 17 -10.82 22.28 15.23
C ASP A 17 -9.64 21.34 15.52
N THR A 18 -9.08 21.42 16.73
CA THR A 18 -7.85 20.71 17.09
C THR A 18 -8.11 19.60 18.11
N PRO A 19 -7.42 18.45 18.01
CA PRO A 19 -6.30 18.14 17.12
C PRO A 19 -6.73 17.73 15.70
N ALA A 20 -6.01 18.25 14.70
CA ALA A 20 -6.18 17.86 13.29
C ALA A 20 -4.83 17.55 12.63
N LEU A 21 -4.81 16.55 11.75
CA LEU A 21 -3.70 16.30 10.84
C LEU A 21 -3.94 17.10 9.55
N ILE A 22 -3.08 18.09 9.30
CA ILE A 22 -3.16 18.96 8.12
C ILE A 22 -2.12 18.53 7.08
N LEU A 23 -2.49 18.67 5.81
CA LEU A 23 -1.61 18.45 4.67
C LEU A 23 -1.56 19.73 3.83
N ASP A 24 -0.36 20.32 3.70
CA ASP A 24 -0.11 21.37 2.72
C ASP A 24 -0.11 20.73 1.32
N LEU A 25 -1.11 21.09 0.50
CA LEU A 25 -1.31 20.50 -0.81
C LEU A 25 -0.23 20.90 -1.81
N ASP A 26 0.25 22.15 -1.77
CA ASP A 26 1.27 22.62 -2.71
C ASP A 26 2.59 21.88 -2.49
N ALA A 27 3.02 21.78 -1.23
CA ALA A 27 4.21 21.03 -0.85
C ALA A 27 4.04 19.52 -1.14
N PHE A 28 2.86 18.97 -0.87
CA PHE A 28 2.56 17.57 -1.13
C PHE A 28 2.63 17.24 -2.63
N GLU A 29 1.99 18.02 -3.48
CA GLU A 29 1.98 17.79 -4.93
C GLU A 29 3.37 17.96 -5.54
N ALA A 30 4.13 18.96 -5.11
CA ALA A 30 5.53 19.13 -5.52
C ALA A 30 6.40 17.91 -5.17
N ASN A 31 6.20 17.31 -3.98
CA ASN A 31 6.90 16.10 -3.58
C ASN A 31 6.52 14.89 -4.43
N LEU A 32 5.23 14.77 -4.80
CA LEU A 32 4.78 13.68 -5.68
C LEU A 32 5.42 13.79 -7.07
N ASP A 33 5.41 14.99 -7.66
CA ASP A 33 5.98 15.24 -8.99
C ASP A 33 7.50 15.04 -8.99
N HIS A 34 8.17 15.49 -7.93
CA HIS A 34 9.61 15.31 -7.77
C HIS A 34 10.00 13.82 -7.78
N MET A 35 9.35 13.00 -6.95
CA MET A 35 9.67 11.56 -6.89
C MET A 35 9.31 10.80 -8.17
N ALA A 36 8.22 11.17 -8.83
CA ALA A 36 7.86 10.61 -10.14
C ALA A 36 8.92 10.96 -11.20
N GLY A 37 9.37 12.22 -11.24
CA GLY A 37 10.42 12.69 -12.13
C GLY A 37 11.75 12.00 -11.92
N LEU A 38 12.16 11.81 -10.65
CA LEU A 38 13.39 11.08 -10.31
C LEU A 38 13.37 9.62 -10.79
N ALA A 39 12.26 8.91 -10.56
CA ALA A 39 12.12 7.53 -10.99
C ALA A 39 12.14 7.40 -12.53
N ALA A 40 11.45 8.32 -13.22
CA ALA A 40 11.43 8.37 -14.67
C ALA A 40 12.83 8.64 -15.26
N ALA A 41 13.56 9.61 -14.70
CA ALA A 41 14.93 9.94 -15.13
C ALA A 41 15.91 8.78 -14.92
N ALA A 42 15.72 7.98 -13.86
CA ALA A 42 16.51 6.78 -13.60
C ALA A 42 16.08 5.55 -14.41
N GLY A 43 15.00 5.62 -15.19
CA GLY A 43 14.48 4.49 -15.98
C GLY A 43 13.90 3.37 -15.12
N VAL A 44 13.47 3.65 -13.88
CA VAL A 44 12.91 2.67 -12.94
C VAL A 44 11.43 2.92 -12.72
N ARG A 45 10.70 1.86 -12.35
CA ARG A 45 9.28 1.97 -11.99
C ARG A 45 9.15 2.38 -10.53
N LEU A 46 8.32 3.39 -10.27
CA LEU A 46 7.99 3.82 -8.91
C LEU A 46 6.78 3.04 -8.37
N ARG A 47 6.94 2.44 -7.18
CA ARG A 47 5.84 1.88 -6.39
C ARG A 47 5.88 2.49 -4.98
N PRO A 48 5.14 3.57 -4.72
CA PRO A 48 5.14 4.25 -3.43
C PRO A 48 4.61 3.36 -2.32
N HIS A 49 4.92 3.73 -1.07
CA HIS A 49 4.52 2.95 0.10
C HIS A 49 3.40 3.65 0.87
N ALA A 50 2.21 3.04 0.85
CA ALA A 50 1.03 3.59 1.49
C ALA A 50 0.99 3.44 3.02
N LYS A 51 2.00 2.83 3.67
CA LYS A 51 2.02 2.71 5.13
C LYS A 51 1.99 4.07 5.82
N THR A 52 2.54 5.09 5.14
CA THR A 52 2.66 6.47 5.64
C THR A 52 1.31 7.18 5.70
N HIS A 53 0.48 7.04 4.66
CA HIS A 53 -0.76 7.82 4.52
C HIS A 53 -2.04 7.00 4.61
N LYS A 54 -2.01 5.70 4.31
CA LYS A 54 -3.15 4.76 4.38
C LYS A 54 -4.41 5.22 3.62
N SER A 55 -4.23 6.12 2.65
CA SER A 55 -5.31 6.77 1.89
C SER A 55 -5.32 6.32 0.43
N PRO A 56 -6.43 5.73 -0.07
CA PRO A 56 -6.60 5.43 -1.49
C PRO A 56 -6.61 6.67 -2.38
N VAL A 57 -7.07 7.82 -1.85
CA VAL A 57 -7.07 9.09 -2.59
C VAL A 57 -5.63 9.49 -2.94
N ILE A 58 -4.73 9.47 -1.96
CA ILE A 58 -3.31 9.76 -2.18
C ILE A 58 -2.67 8.72 -3.11
N ALA A 59 -3.02 7.44 -2.96
CA ALA A 59 -2.53 6.40 -3.86
C ALA A 59 -2.90 6.68 -5.33
N HIS A 60 -4.13 7.12 -5.60
CA HIS A 60 -4.55 7.49 -6.96
C HIS A 60 -3.83 8.72 -7.50
N LEU A 61 -3.55 9.72 -6.66
CA LEU A 61 -2.74 10.88 -7.07
C LEU A 61 -1.32 10.48 -7.47
N GLN A 62 -0.74 9.47 -6.82
CA GLN A 62 0.55 8.91 -7.19
C GLN A 62 0.47 8.07 -8.48
N LEU A 63 -0.60 7.27 -8.66
CA LEU A 63 -0.84 6.48 -9.88
C LEU A 63 -1.02 7.40 -11.10
N ALA A 64 -1.72 8.51 -10.96
CA ALA A 64 -1.89 9.52 -12.00
C ALA A 64 -0.55 10.12 -12.49
N ARG A 65 0.50 10.05 -11.65
CA ARG A 65 1.86 10.50 -11.95
C ARG A 65 2.78 9.37 -12.43
N GLY A 66 2.22 8.20 -12.77
CA GLY A 66 2.95 7.09 -13.36
C GLY A 66 3.46 6.04 -12.37
N ALA A 67 3.06 6.10 -11.09
CA ALA A 67 3.31 4.99 -10.18
C ALA A 67 2.64 3.70 -10.70
N VAL A 68 3.29 2.56 -10.53
CA VAL A 68 2.84 1.28 -11.11
C VAL A 68 2.00 0.42 -10.16
N GLY A 69 1.59 1.00 -9.04
CA GLY A 69 0.93 0.32 -7.93
C GLY A 69 1.34 0.91 -6.60
N GLN A 70 1.04 0.20 -5.52
CA GLN A 70 1.36 0.60 -4.15
C GLN A 70 2.00 -0.54 -3.35
N CYS A 71 2.85 -0.18 -2.39
CA CYS A 71 3.31 -1.08 -1.33
C CYS A 71 2.52 -0.85 -0.05
N THR A 72 2.17 -1.92 0.66
CA THR A 72 1.57 -1.87 2.00
C THR A 72 2.32 -2.78 2.96
N GLN A 73 2.25 -2.50 4.26
CA GLN A 73 2.98 -3.32 5.24
C GLN A 73 2.16 -4.49 5.77
N LYS A 74 0.82 -4.41 5.66
CA LYS A 74 -0.12 -5.37 6.26
C LYS A 74 -1.31 -5.60 5.34
N VAL A 75 -1.90 -6.79 5.44
CA VAL A 75 -3.10 -7.18 4.67
C VAL A 75 -4.25 -6.18 4.83
N ALA A 76 -4.49 -5.65 6.04
CA ALA A 76 -5.57 -4.68 6.26
C ALA A 76 -5.38 -3.36 5.47
N GLU A 77 -4.13 -2.93 5.28
CA GLU A 77 -3.84 -1.76 4.43
C GLU A 77 -4.08 -2.08 2.96
N ALA A 78 -3.70 -3.29 2.51
CA ALA A 78 -4.00 -3.76 1.16
C ALA A 78 -5.51 -3.80 0.88
N GLU A 79 -6.32 -4.22 1.85
CA GLU A 79 -7.79 -4.22 1.72
C GLU A 79 -8.32 -2.80 1.50
N VAL A 80 -7.90 -1.83 2.32
CA VAL A 80 -8.34 -0.42 2.18
C VAL A 80 -8.02 0.12 0.79
N LEU A 81 -6.81 -0.14 0.28
CA LEU A 81 -6.43 0.30 -1.06
C LEU A 81 -7.18 -0.44 -2.18
N ALA A 82 -7.37 -1.76 -2.03
CA ALA A 82 -8.08 -2.57 -3.01
C ALA A 82 -9.54 -2.14 -3.15
N TRP A 83 -10.23 -1.93 -2.02
CA TRP A 83 -11.59 -1.39 -2.01
C TRP A 83 -11.67 0.04 -2.51
N GLY A 84 -10.60 0.81 -2.34
CA GLY A 84 -10.44 2.14 -2.94
C GLY A 84 -10.08 2.12 -4.43
N GLY A 85 -9.99 0.95 -5.07
CA GLY A 85 -9.77 0.82 -6.52
C GLY A 85 -8.30 0.86 -6.96
N VAL A 86 -7.33 0.70 -6.06
CA VAL A 86 -5.90 0.60 -6.44
C VAL A 86 -5.66 -0.73 -7.17
N PRO A 87 -5.09 -0.73 -8.40
CA PRO A 87 -5.12 -1.89 -9.29
C PRO A 87 -3.97 -2.90 -9.09
N ASP A 88 -2.91 -2.52 -8.37
CA ASP A 88 -1.75 -3.37 -8.14
C ASP A 88 -1.12 -3.05 -6.77
N ILE A 89 -1.11 -4.03 -5.87
CA ILE A 89 -0.68 -3.89 -4.48
C ILE A 89 0.36 -4.97 -4.14
N LEU A 90 1.50 -4.54 -3.61
CA LEU A 90 2.50 -5.42 -3.01
C LEU A 90 2.40 -5.30 -1.48
N VAL A 91 2.12 -6.40 -0.79
CA VAL A 91 2.37 -6.47 0.65
C VAL A 91 3.86 -6.74 0.83
N SER A 92 4.62 -5.67 1.08
CA SER A 92 6.09 -5.71 1.20
C SER A 92 6.52 -6.18 2.60
N ASN A 93 5.99 -7.33 3.01
CA ASN A 93 6.28 -8.03 4.25
C ASN A 93 5.72 -9.46 4.21
N GLU A 94 6.25 -10.34 5.05
CA GLU A 94 5.77 -11.70 5.26
C GLU A 94 4.38 -11.69 5.91
N VAL A 95 3.49 -12.58 5.43
CA VAL A 95 2.17 -12.81 6.03
C VAL A 95 2.09 -14.26 6.49
N VAL A 96 2.39 -14.49 7.77
CA VAL A 96 2.50 -15.84 8.34
C VAL A 96 1.18 -16.45 8.83
N SER A 97 0.12 -15.65 8.97
CA SER A 97 -1.16 -16.12 9.51
C SER A 97 -2.07 -16.66 8.41
N PRO A 98 -2.55 -17.93 8.49
CA PRO A 98 -3.47 -18.49 7.50
C PRO A 98 -4.72 -17.65 7.28
N ARG A 99 -5.29 -17.09 8.36
CA ARG A 99 -6.48 -16.22 8.28
C ARG A 99 -6.20 -14.91 7.54
N LYS A 100 -5.00 -14.34 7.67
CA LYS A 100 -4.60 -13.13 6.94
C LYS A 100 -4.30 -13.46 5.48
N LEU A 101 -3.69 -14.62 5.20
CA LEU A 101 -3.46 -15.09 3.84
C LEU A 101 -4.75 -15.39 3.09
N ALA A 102 -5.76 -15.99 3.73
CA ALA A 102 -7.07 -16.20 3.12
C ALA A 102 -7.71 -14.88 2.68
N ARG A 103 -7.59 -13.81 3.49
CA ARG A 103 -8.05 -12.46 3.14
C ARG A 103 -7.26 -11.89 1.97
N LEU A 104 -5.93 -12.03 1.99
CA LEU A 104 -5.06 -11.55 0.91
C LEU A 104 -5.33 -12.28 -0.42
N ALA A 105 -5.52 -13.60 -0.38
CA ALA A 105 -5.86 -14.43 -1.52
C ALA A 105 -7.23 -14.06 -2.12
N ALA A 106 -8.20 -13.65 -1.28
CA ALA A 106 -9.48 -13.15 -1.75
C ALA A 106 -9.35 -11.80 -2.49
N LEU A 107 -8.44 -10.91 -2.07
CA LEU A 107 -8.19 -9.64 -2.77
C LEU A 107 -7.69 -9.83 -4.21
N ALA A 108 -7.03 -10.94 -4.51
CA ALA A 108 -6.59 -11.26 -5.87
C ALA A 108 -7.74 -11.38 -6.90
N ARG A 109 -9.00 -11.44 -6.43
CA ARG A 109 -10.21 -11.41 -7.28
C ARG A 109 -10.62 -10.01 -7.73
N ILE A 110 -10.15 -8.97 -7.05
CA ILE A 110 -10.54 -7.57 -7.34
C ILE A 110 -9.37 -6.70 -7.76
N THR A 111 -8.14 -7.06 -7.41
CA THR A 111 -6.93 -6.31 -7.76
C THR A 111 -5.74 -7.26 -7.86
N ARG A 112 -4.65 -6.82 -8.52
CA ARG A 112 -3.41 -7.60 -8.53
C ARG A 112 -2.74 -7.49 -7.16
N VAL A 113 -2.36 -8.63 -6.59
CA VAL A 113 -1.76 -8.70 -5.27
C VAL A 113 -0.48 -9.54 -5.30
N ALA A 114 0.56 -9.02 -4.68
CA ALA A 114 1.81 -9.72 -4.41
C ALA A 114 2.15 -9.70 -2.91
N VAL A 115 2.97 -10.64 -2.45
CA VAL A 115 3.43 -10.75 -1.06
C VAL A 115 4.89 -11.18 -0.99
N CYS A 116 5.61 -10.77 0.06
CA CYS A 116 6.96 -11.26 0.34
C CYS A 116 6.96 -12.60 1.09
N ALA A 117 8.01 -13.37 0.90
CA ALA A 117 8.34 -14.55 1.70
C ALA A 117 9.86 -14.68 1.82
N ASP A 118 10.30 -15.21 2.96
CA ASP A 118 11.72 -15.45 3.27
C ASP A 118 11.97 -16.86 3.82
N HIS A 119 10.94 -17.70 3.90
CA HIS A 119 11.06 -19.06 4.41
C HIS A 119 10.19 -20.04 3.61
N PRO A 120 10.69 -21.27 3.30
CA PRO A 120 9.92 -22.29 2.57
C PRO A 120 8.57 -22.62 3.22
N ASP A 121 8.51 -22.70 4.55
CA ASP A 121 7.25 -22.94 5.26
C ASP A 121 6.22 -21.84 4.99
N GLY A 122 6.64 -20.59 4.85
CA GLY A 122 5.76 -19.47 4.49
C GLY A 122 5.17 -19.64 3.09
N ILE A 123 5.95 -20.14 2.13
CA ILE A 123 5.50 -20.44 0.77
C ILE A 123 4.38 -21.47 0.79
N ALA A 124 4.54 -22.56 1.55
CA ALA A 124 3.52 -23.61 1.64
C ALA A 124 2.18 -23.08 2.18
N VAL A 125 2.21 -22.18 3.17
CA VAL A 125 0.99 -21.57 3.71
C VAL A 125 0.35 -20.59 2.70
N ILE A 126 1.16 -19.82 1.96
CA ILE A 126 0.68 -18.94 0.88
C ILE A 126 0.00 -19.75 -0.22
N GLU A 127 0.63 -20.84 -0.66
CA GLU A 127 0.10 -21.75 -1.68
C GLU A 127 -1.26 -22.32 -1.25
N SER A 128 -1.36 -22.89 -0.06
CA SER A 128 -2.62 -23.44 0.46
C SER A 128 -3.75 -22.40 0.50
N ALA A 129 -3.44 -21.15 0.88
CA ALA A 129 -4.43 -20.08 0.90
C ALA A 129 -4.88 -19.67 -0.52
N ALA A 130 -3.96 -19.61 -1.47
CA ALA A 130 -4.27 -19.32 -2.87
C ALA A 130 -5.09 -20.44 -3.53
N GLU A 131 -4.75 -21.70 -3.26
CA GLU A 131 -5.50 -22.88 -3.72
C GLU A 131 -6.93 -22.88 -3.18
N ALA A 132 -7.09 -22.71 -1.86
CA ALA A 132 -8.41 -22.66 -1.23
C ALA A 132 -9.29 -21.51 -1.77
N ALA A 133 -8.67 -20.39 -2.16
CA ALA A 133 -9.37 -19.26 -2.76
C ALA A 133 -9.60 -19.42 -4.27
N GLY A 134 -8.98 -20.42 -4.93
CA GLY A 134 -8.98 -20.58 -6.38
C GLY A 134 -8.29 -19.42 -7.11
N THR A 135 -7.25 -18.84 -6.51
CA THR A 135 -6.51 -17.69 -7.06
C THR A 135 -5.03 -17.99 -7.27
N ARG A 136 -4.27 -16.99 -7.71
CA ARG A 136 -2.81 -17.01 -7.78
C ARG A 136 -2.29 -15.76 -7.09
N LEU A 137 -1.29 -15.93 -6.24
CA LEU A 137 -0.58 -14.82 -5.61
C LEU A 137 0.83 -14.74 -6.20
N SER A 138 1.27 -13.54 -6.56
CA SER A 138 2.67 -13.32 -6.89
C SER A 138 3.48 -13.27 -5.61
N VAL A 139 4.58 -14.01 -5.56
CA VAL A 139 5.46 -14.06 -4.38
C VAL A 139 6.82 -13.50 -4.77
N LEU A 140 7.34 -12.59 -3.94
CA LEU A 140 8.70 -12.08 -4.03
C LEU A 140 9.50 -12.70 -2.88
N VAL A 141 10.72 -13.16 -3.17
CA VAL A 141 11.65 -13.56 -2.11
C VAL A 141 12.29 -12.31 -1.51
N GLU A 142 12.12 -12.08 -0.21
CA GLU A 142 12.81 -10.99 0.49
C GLU A 142 14.26 -11.43 0.78
N ILE A 143 15.22 -10.56 0.47
CA ILE A 143 16.66 -10.82 0.64
C ILE A 143 17.19 -9.83 1.69
N ASP A 144 17.92 -10.31 2.69
CA ASP A 144 18.63 -9.39 3.58
C ASP A 144 19.87 -8.83 2.88
N VAL A 145 19.89 -7.51 2.70
CA VAL A 145 21.01 -6.77 2.10
C VAL A 145 21.85 -6.02 3.15
N GLY A 146 21.72 -6.42 4.43
CA GLY A 146 22.49 -5.88 5.56
C GLY A 146 21.67 -5.13 6.60
N THR A 147 20.33 -5.24 6.55
CA THR A 147 19.42 -4.60 7.52
C THR A 147 19.17 -5.44 8.77
N GLY A 148 19.41 -6.75 8.73
CA GLY A 148 19.28 -7.64 9.89
C GLY A 148 17.85 -7.74 10.44
N ARG A 149 16.84 -7.70 9.55
CA ARG A 149 15.41 -7.74 9.92
C ARG A 149 14.73 -9.03 9.49
N CYS A 150 14.26 -9.07 8.24
CA CYS A 150 13.62 -10.19 7.55
C CYS A 150 14.41 -10.43 6.26
N GLY A 151 14.09 -11.51 5.56
CA GLY A 151 14.80 -11.91 4.34
C GLY A 151 15.78 -13.05 4.59
N VAL A 152 16.08 -13.77 3.50
CA VAL A 152 17.07 -14.86 3.47
C VAL A 152 18.51 -14.36 3.54
#